data_AF-A0A9P7YU86-F1
#
_entry.id   AF-A0A9P7YU86-F1
#
_cell.length_a   1.000
_cell.length_b   1.000
_cell.length_c   1.000
_cell.angle_alpha   90.00
_cell.angle_beta   90.00
_cell.angle_gamma   90.00
#
_symmetry.space_group_name_H-M   'P 1'
#
loop_
_entity.id
_entity.type
_entity.pdbx_description
1 polymer ?
#
loop_
_entity_poly.entity_id
_entity_poly.type
_entity_poly.pdbx_seq_one_letter_code
_entity_poly.pdbx_strand_id
1 'polypeptide(L)'
;MDSEETVDAPSTNITASTVGKLHAVFGKPNPVTERALGLHKAHAEQQRDPMFVLRESFVSGLWSKPAFILSVMLQRLNSSTKQRIHWCIDADIVVTNRSIPSDVLVQPSAELDYMNVLVINDHYRLNNGCFLIKISPWGVKVLSVVLLLRTFEPEIKMPYSEQSALEETI
;
A
#
# COMPACT_ATOMS: atom_id res chain seq x y z
N MET A 1 -35.56 35.01 26.01
CA MET A 1 -35.37 35.32 24.57
C MET A 1 -34.04 34.67 24.27
N ASP A 2 -34.12 33.38 24.02
CA ASP A 2 -33.00 32.47 24.11
C ASP A 2 -32.27 32.52 22.78
N SER A 3 -31.02 32.96 22.82
CA SER A 3 -30.14 33.03 21.66
C SER A 3 -29.66 31.62 21.33
N GLU A 4 -30.22 31.04 20.26
CA GLU A 4 -29.72 29.82 19.65
C GLU A 4 -28.27 30.02 19.18
N GLU A 5 -27.36 29.33 19.86
CA GLU A 5 -25.96 29.18 19.47
C GLU A 5 -25.92 28.32 18.21
N THR A 6 -25.61 28.94 17.08
CA THR A 6 -25.45 28.25 15.80
C THR A 6 -24.16 27.44 15.85
N VAL A 7 -24.29 26.13 16.02
CA VAL A 7 -23.17 25.19 15.97
C VAL A 7 -22.71 25.09 14.52
N ASP A 8 -21.60 25.76 14.21
CA ASP A 8 -20.98 25.76 12.90
C ASP A 8 -20.50 24.32 12.57
N ALA A 9 -20.95 23.78 11.44
CA ALA A 9 -20.59 22.43 11.03
C ALA A 9 -19.07 22.37 10.72
N PRO A 10 -18.36 21.30 11.12
CA PRO A 10 -16.92 21.23 10.89
C PRO A 10 -16.63 21.31 9.39
N SER A 11 -15.93 22.39 9.01
CA SER A 11 -15.43 22.57 7.65
C SER A 11 -14.51 21.40 7.31
N THR A 12 -14.96 20.54 6.40
CA THR A 12 -14.17 19.46 5.83
C THR A 12 -13.16 20.09 4.88
N ASN A 13 -12.08 20.63 5.45
CA ASN A 13 -10.85 20.84 4.73
C ASN A 13 -10.39 19.46 4.27
N ILE A 14 -10.74 19.09 3.04
CA ILE A 14 -10.26 17.87 2.38
C ILE A 14 -8.76 18.07 2.19
N THR A 15 -7.99 17.66 3.20
CA THR A 15 -6.54 17.60 3.14
C THR A 15 -6.16 16.65 2.00
N ALA A 16 -5.11 17.01 1.25
CA ALA A 16 -4.57 16.14 0.22
C ALA A 16 -4.30 14.75 0.83
N SER A 17 -4.77 13.70 0.16
CA SER A 17 -4.68 12.33 0.67
C SER A 17 -3.25 11.98 1.05
N THR A 18 -3.09 11.42 2.25
CA THR A 18 -1.82 10.90 2.78
C THR A 18 -1.49 9.50 2.25
N VAL A 19 -2.40 8.94 1.46
CA VAL A 19 -2.41 7.55 1.01
C VAL A 19 -2.20 7.47 -0.50
N GLY A 20 -1.45 6.46 -0.96
CA GLY A 20 -1.40 6.07 -2.37
C GLY A 20 -1.57 4.57 -2.58
N LYS A 21 -2.10 4.15 -3.72
CA LYS A 21 -2.30 2.72 -4.04
C LYS A 21 -1.26 2.22 -5.04
N LEU A 22 -0.72 1.04 -4.81
CA LEU A 22 0.17 0.32 -5.71
C LEU A 22 -0.39 -1.06 -6.01
N HIS A 23 -0.40 -1.41 -7.29
CA HIS A 23 -0.81 -2.72 -7.77
C HIS A 23 0.29 -3.34 -8.62
N ALA A 24 0.44 -4.66 -8.54
CA ALA A 24 1.27 -5.46 -9.43
C ALA A 24 0.39 -6.42 -10.21
N VAL A 25 0.32 -6.23 -11.53
CA VAL A 25 -0.53 -7.00 -12.45
C VAL A 25 0.33 -7.49 -13.60
N PHE A 26 0.68 -8.77 -13.62
CA PHE A 26 1.58 -9.34 -14.62
C PHE A 26 0.85 -10.20 -15.65
N GLY A 27 1.47 -10.33 -16.83
CA GLY A 27 1.03 -11.25 -17.87
C GLY A 27 -0.04 -10.67 -18.79
N LYS A 28 -0.74 -11.55 -19.51
CA LYS A 28 -1.80 -11.14 -20.43
C LYS A 28 -2.97 -10.54 -19.64
N PRO A 29 -3.62 -9.47 -20.14
CA PRO A 29 -4.79 -8.89 -19.48
C PRO A 29 -5.85 -9.95 -19.18
N ASN A 30 -6.19 -10.08 -17.89
CA ASN A 30 -7.25 -10.96 -17.42
C ASN A 30 -8.50 -10.09 -17.13
N PRO A 31 -9.66 -10.36 -17.76
CA PRO A 31 -10.87 -9.56 -17.54
C PRO A 31 -11.32 -9.44 -16.08
N VAL A 32 -11.10 -10.47 -15.25
CA VAL A 32 -11.45 -10.44 -13.83
C VAL A 32 -10.55 -9.44 -13.09
N THR A 33 -9.25 -9.55 -13.31
CA THR A 33 -8.23 -8.69 -12.71
C THR A 33 -8.35 -7.24 -13.17
N GLU A 34 -8.62 -7.00 -14.47
CA GLU A 34 -8.84 -5.65 -14.98
C GLU A 34 -10.11 -5.00 -14.41
N ARG A 35 -11.16 -5.79 -14.16
CA ARG A 35 -12.36 -5.29 -13.45
C ARG A 35 -12.04 -4.91 -12.01
N ALA A 36 -11.32 -5.76 -11.27
CA ALA A 36 -10.89 -5.46 -9.91
C ALA A 36 -10.03 -4.18 -9.86
N LEU A 37 -9.06 -4.06 -10.77
CA LEU A 37 -8.24 -2.86 -10.92
C LEU A 37 -9.07 -1.62 -11.28
N GLY A 38 -10.08 -1.76 -12.14
CA GLY A 38 -11.03 -0.70 -12.48
C GLY A 38 -11.80 -0.18 -11.27
N LEU A 39 -12.18 -1.05 -10.33
CA LEU A 39 -12.81 -0.65 -9.07
C LEU A 39 -11.85 0.17 -8.20
N HIS A 40 -10.58 -0.24 -8.10
CA HIS A 40 -9.56 0.52 -7.37
C HIS A 40 -9.27 1.86 -8.01
N LYS A 41 -9.23 1.92 -9.34
CA LYS A 41 -9.03 3.17 -10.09
C LYS A 41 -10.17 4.15 -9.85
N ALA A 42 -11.42 3.71 -9.99
CA ALA A 42 -12.59 4.54 -9.72
C ALA A 42 -12.60 5.05 -8.26
N HIS A 43 -12.20 4.21 -7.31
CA HIS A 43 -12.06 4.60 -5.91
C HIS A 43 -10.96 5.65 -5.72
N ALA A 44 -9.76 5.41 -6.25
CA ALA A 44 -8.63 6.31 -6.12
C ALA A 44 -8.94 7.69 -6.74
N GLU A 45 -9.61 7.72 -7.89
CA GLU A 45 -10.07 8.96 -8.53
C GLU A 45 -11.08 9.72 -7.67
N GLN A 46 -12.05 9.02 -7.07
CA GLN A 46 -13.02 9.62 -6.16
C GLN A 46 -12.37 10.24 -4.92
N GLN A 47 -11.36 9.56 -4.34
CA GLN A 47 -10.65 10.00 -3.13
C GLN A 47 -9.43 10.91 -3.42
N ARG A 48 -9.09 11.12 -4.70
CA ARG A 48 -7.88 11.82 -5.15
C ARG A 48 -6.57 11.20 -4.64
N ASP A 49 -6.56 9.87 -4.52
CA ASP A 49 -5.36 9.09 -4.21
C ASP A 49 -4.55 8.85 -5.49
N PRO A 50 -3.22 8.96 -5.48
CA PRO A 50 -2.42 8.43 -6.58
C PRO A 50 -2.58 6.90 -6.63
N MET A 51 -2.60 6.36 -7.84
CA MET A 51 -2.59 4.93 -8.08
C MET A 51 -1.48 4.60 -9.07
N PHE A 52 -0.66 3.62 -8.72
CA PHE A 52 0.44 3.12 -9.54
C PHE A 52 0.20 1.65 -9.87
N VAL A 53 0.43 1.27 -11.12
CA VAL A 53 0.23 -0.10 -11.58
C VAL A 53 1.46 -0.59 -12.30
N LEU A 54 2.11 -1.59 -11.73
CA LEU A 54 3.17 -2.34 -12.39
C LEU A 54 2.55 -3.36 -13.33
N ARG A 55 2.87 -3.25 -14.62
CA ARG A 55 2.36 -4.15 -15.67
C ARG A 55 3.37 -5.17 -16.15
N GLU A 56 4.65 -4.89 -15.96
CA GLU A 56 5.75 -5.69 -16.49
C GLU A 56 6.61 -6.23 -15.33
N SER A 57 6.97 -7.51 -15.42
CA SER A 57 7.92 -8.12 -14.49
C SER A 57 9.34 -7.87 -14.98
N PHE A 58 10.14 -7.17 -14.17
CA PHE A 58 11.56 -6.88 -14.48
C PHE A 58 12.52 -7.62 -13.54
N VAL A 59 12.02 -8.20 -12.46
CA VAL A 59 12.69 -9.19 -11.60
C VAL A 59 11.85 -10.47 -11.60
N SER A 60 12.49 -11.64 -11.63
CA SER A 60 11.80 -12.94 -11.71
C SER A 60 10.55 -13.04 -10.83
N GLY A 61 9.40 -13.33 -11.44
CA GLY A 61 8.14 -13.61 -10.74
C GLY A 61 7.66 -12.47 -9.84
N LEU A 62 7.17 -12.85 -8.64
CA LEU A 62 6.57 -11.92 -7.67
C LEU A 62 7.56 -10.92 -7.07
N TRP A 63 8.87 -11.14 -7.22
CA TRP A 63 9.92 -10.24 -6.71
C TRP A 63 9.94 -8.86 -7.40
N SER A 64 9.25 -8.71 -8.53
CA SER A 64 9.05 -7.40 -9.16
C SER A 64 8.18 -6.45 -8.31
N LYS A 65 7.26 -7.00 -7.50
CA LYS A 65 6.38 -6.21 -6.63
C LYS A 65 7.16 -5.44 -5.55
N PRO A 66 8.00 -6.04 -4.70
CA PRO A 66 8.78 -5.29 -3.70
C PRO A 66 9.78 -4.33 -4.35
N ALA A 67 10.35 -4.68 -5.52
CA ALA A 67 11.22 -3.77 -6.26
C ALA A 67 10.48 -2.52 -6.77
N PHE A 68 9.26 -2.71 -7.26
CA PHE A 68 8.42 -1.60 -7.70
C PHE A 68 7.98 -0.71 -6.54
N ILE A 69 7.54 -1.31 -5.42
CA ILE A 69 7.19 -0.55 -4.21
C ILE A 69 8.39 0.27 -3.74
N LEU A 70 9.59 -0.32 -3.71
CA LEU A 70 10.83 0.39 -3.37
C LEU A 70 11.11 1.56 -4.30
N SER A 71 10.93 1.38 -5.62
CA SER A 71 11.14 2.44 -6.61
C SER A 71 10.20 3.63 -6.39
N VAL A 72 8.92 3.38 -6.13
CA VAL A 72 7.92 4.43 -5.85
C VAL A 72 8.23 5.10 -4.51
N MET A 73 8.59 4.33 -3.48
CA MET A 73 8.95 4.86 -2.17
C MET A 73 10.15 5.81 -2.24
N LEU A 74 11.21 5.45 -2.96
CA LEU A 74 12.39 6.31 -3.15
C LEU A 74 12.05 7.62 -3.88
N GLN A 75 11.21 7.55 -4.92
CA GLN A 75 10.73 8.75 -5.62
C GLN A 75 9.90 9.66 -4.70
N ARG A 76 9.08 9.07 -3.82
CA ARG A 76 8.23 9.82 -2.89
C ARG A 76 8.98 10.41 -1.71
N LEU A 77 10.01 9.73 -1.20
CA LEU A 77 10.89 10.27 -0.15
C LEU A 77 11.58 11.57 -0.61
N ASN A 78 11.87 11.71 -1.90
CA ASN A 78 12.49 12.91 -2.46
C ASN A 78 11.47 13.99 -2.89
N SER A 79 10.17 13.80 -2.62
CA SER A 79 9.11 14.73 -3.00
C SER A 79 8.68 15.61 -1.83
N SER A 80 8.30 16.85 -2.11
CA SER A 80 7.63 17.73 -1.13
C SER A 80 6.19 17.32 -0.82
N THR A 81 5.66 16.32 -1.54
CA THR A 81 4.29 15.83 -1.38
C THR A 81 4.16 15.09 -0.04
N LYS A 82 3.21 15.49 0.81
CA LYS A 82 2.97 14.93 2.16
C LYS A 82 2.35 13.52 2.17
N GLN A 83 2.56 12.71 1.14
CA GLN A 83 2.15 11.31 1.19
C GLN A 83 2.97 10.60 2.26
N ARG A 84 2.28 9.88 3.16
CA ARG A 84 2.92 9.22 4.29
C ARG A 84 2.87 7.71 4.15
N ILE A 85 1.86 7.16 3.47
CA ILE A 85 1.57 5.73 3.49
C ILE A 85 1.16 5.24 2.09
N HIS A 86 1.60 4.04 1.75
CA HIS A 86 1.21 3.33 0.56
C HIS A 86 0.45 2.05 0.87
N TRP A 87 -0.65 1.84 0.15
CA TRP A 87 -1.36 0.57 0.07
C TRP A 87 -0.73 -0.25 -1.05
N CYS A 88 -0.25 -1.43 -0.72
CA CYS A 88 0.19 -2.40 -1.70
C CYS A 88 -0.90 -3.45 -1.80
N ILE A 89 -1.52 -3.54 -2.98
CA ILE A 89 -2.74 -4.31 -3.19
C ILE A 89 -2.55 -5.22 -4.41
N ASP A 90 -2.70 -6.52 -4.19
CA ASP A 90 -2.69 -7.52 -5.24
C ASP A 90 -3.88 -7.35 -6.19
N ALA A 91 -3.72 -7.91 -7.38
CA ALA A 91 -4.60 -7.65 -8.50
C ALA A 91 -5.99 -8.31 -8.36
N ASP A 92 -6.13 -9.27 -7.45
CA ASP A 92 -7.34 -10.03 -7.16
C ASP A 92 -8.17 -9.47 -5.98
N ILE A 93 -7.72 -8.38 -5.34
CA ILE A 93 -8.46 -7.68 -4.30
C ILE A 93 -9.46 -6.69 -4.92
N VAL A 94 -10.71 -6.70 -4.44
CA VAL A 94 -11.80 -5.83 -4.96
C VAL A 94 -12.23 -4.76 -3.95
N VAL A 95 -12.62 -3.59 -4.47
CA VAL A 95 -13.29 -2.55 -3.65
C VAL A 95 -14.78 -2.84 -3.60
N THR A 96 -15.31 -3.10 -2.41
CA THR A 96 -16.74 -3.40 -2.20
C THR A 96 -17.55 -2.16 -1.82
N ASN A 97 -16.94 -1.20 -1.11
CA ASN A 97 -17.57 0.06 -0.73
C ASN A 97 -16.66 1.22 -1.14
N ARG A 98 -17.10 2.01 -2.12
CA ARG A 98 -16.30 3.14 -2.63
C ARG A 98 -16.45 4.43 -1.82
N SER A 99 -17.40 4.46 -0.89
CA SER A 99 -17.68 5.63 -0.07
C SER A 99 -16.79 5.74 1.15
N ILE A 100 -16.02 4.68 1.47
CA ILE A 100 -15.07 4.68 2.58
C ILE A 100 -13.73 5.25 2.08
N PRO A 101 -13.28 6.40 2.59
CA PRO A 101 -11.97 6.95 2.22
C PRO A 101 -10.81 6.03 2.56
N SER A 102 -9.75 6.06 1.76
CA SER A 102 -8.57 5.21 1.98
C SER A 102 -7.83 5.54 3.28
N ASP A 103 -7.96 6.76 3.80
CA ASP A 103 -7.30 7.23 5.02
C ASP A 103 -8.06 6.85 6.31
N VAL A 104 -9.34 6.50 6.23
CA VAL A 104 -10.13 6.03 7.39
C VAL A 104 -9.53 4.77 8.00
N LEU A 105 -8.98 3.88 7.17
CA LEU A 105 -8.33 2.64 7.62
C LEU A 105 -6.88 2.85 8.04
N VAL A 106 -6.36 4.07 7.85
CA VAL A 106 -4.97 4.43 8.06
C VAL A 106 -4.84 5.45 9.20
N GLN A 107 -5.96 5.92 9.79
CA GLN A 107 -6.01 7.07 10.70
C GLN A 107 -4.82 7.06 11.66
N PRO A 108 -3.78 7.87 11.36
CA PRO A 108 -2.63 7.94 12.23
C PRO A 108 -3.10 8.86 13.34
N SER A 109 -3.78 8.30 14.34
CA SER A 109 -3.74 8.92 15.65
C SER A 109 -2.25 9.10 15.98
N ALA A 110 -1.91 10.18 16.68
CA ALA A 110 -0.53 10.40 17.12
C ALA A 110 0.05 9.17 17.85
N GLU A 111 -0.84 8.35 18.41
CA GLU A 111 -0.54 7.08 19.08
C GLU A 111 0.03 6.01 18.14
N LEU A 112 -0.29 6.00 16.84
CA LEU A 112 0.17 4.96 15.89
C LEU A 112 1.29 5.42 14.95
N ASP A 113 1.86 6.61 15.13
CA ASP A 113 2.91 7.13 14.23
C ASP A 113 4.19 6.29 14.24
N TYR A 114 4.40 5.48 15.29
CA TYR A 114 5.52 4.53 15.39
C TYR A 114 5.38 3.33 14.44
N MET A 115 4.17 3.03 13.95
CA MET A 115 3.93 1.91 13.05
C MET A 115 4.45 2.23 11.64
N ASN A 116 5.33 1.38 11.12
CA ASN A 116 5.85 1.52 9.76
C ASN A 116 5.17 0.59 8.75
N VAL A 117 4.57 -0.50 9.21
CA VAL A 117 3.90 -1.48 8.36
C VAL A 117 2.67 -2.02 9.07
N LEU A 118 1.60 -2.25 8.33
CA LEU A 118 0.43 -3.01 8.78
C LEU A 118 0.21 -4.13 7.78
N VAL A 119 0.31 -5.36 8.25
CA VAL A 119 0.15 -6.58 7.45
C VAL A 119 -1.08 -7.36 7.92
N ILE A 120 -1.61 -8.20 7.04
CA ILE A 120 -2.65 -9.16 7.39
C ILE A 120 -1.98 -10.42 7.94
N ASN A 121 -2.42 -10.89 9.11
CA ASN A 121 -2.00 -12.15 9.72
C ASN A 121 -3.10 -13.21 9.51
N ASP A 122 -2.86 -14.15 8.59
CA ASP A 122 -3.77 -15.24 8.25
C ASP A 122 -3.20 -16.62 8.65
N HIS A 123 -3.82 -17.70 8.19
CA HIS A 123 -3.34 -19.07 8.49
C HIS A 123 -1.92 -19.37 7.99
N TYR A 124 -1.39 -18.55 7.08
CA TYR A 124 -0.03 -18.59 6.56
C TYR A 124 0.89 -17.53 7.20
N ARG A 125 0.50 -17.00 8.36
CA ARG A 125 1.20 -16.04 9.22
C ARG A 125 1.28 -14.61 8.70
N LEU A 126 1.71 -14.41 7.45
CA LEU A 126 1.72 -13.10 6.82
C LEU A 126 1.12 -13.21 5.44
N ASN A 127 0.15 -12.35 5.13
CA ASN A 127 -0.37 -12.16 3.79
C ASN A 127 0.04 -10.79 3.26
N ASN A 128 0.78 -10.76 2.16
CA ASN A 128 1.24 -9.51 1.56
C ASN A 128 0.37 -9.08 0.36
N GLY A 129 -0.80 -9.68 0.18
CA GLY A 129 -1.72 -9.34 -0.90
C GLY A 129 -2.50 -8.05 -0.65
N CYS A 130 -2.61 -7.60 0.59
CA CYS A 130 -3.02 -6.25 0.92
C CYS A 130 -2.33 -5.81 2.21
N PHE A 131 -1.43 -4.83 2.13
CA PHE A 131 -0.74 -4.29 3.30
C PHE A 131 -0.45 -2.80 3.16
N LEU A 132 -0.19 -2.17 4.31
CA LEU A 132 0.21 -0.76 4.39
C LEU A 132 1.68 -0.67 4.72
N ILE A 133 2.39 0.24 4.06
CA ILE A 133 3.76 0.58 4.40
C ILE A 133 3.96 2.10 4.39
N LYS A 134 4.58 2.61 5.46
CA LYS A 134 4.94 4.01 5.61
C LYS A 134 6.08 4.35 4.66
N ILE A 135 6.00 5.51 4.02
CA ILE A 135 7.09 6.10 3.24
C ILE A 135 8.13 6.59 4.24
N SER A 136 9.16 5.78 4.48
CA SER A 136 10.19 6.07 5.48
C SER A 136 11.53 5.41 5.11
N PRO A 137 12.65 5.89 5.67
CA PRO A 137 13.93 5.19 5.55
C PRO A 137 13.88 3.73 6.05
N TRP A 138 13.02 3.43 7.03
CA TRP A 138 12.79 2.07 7.49
C TRP A 138 12.16 1.21 6.39
N GLY A 139 11.14 1.71 5.69
CA GLY A 139 10.51 0.98 4.58
C GLY A 139 11.49 0.69 3.45
N VAL A 140 12.37 1.65 3.13
CA VAL A 140 13.46 1.45 2.15
C VAL A 140 14.38 0.32 2.59
N LYS A 141 14.81 0.32 3.87
CA LYS A 141 15.67 -0.73 4.41
C LYS A 141 15.01 -2.10 4.31
N VAL A 142 13.76 -2.23 4.76
CA VAL A 142 13.02 -3.49 4.75
C VAL A 142 12.85 -4.02 3.33
N LEU A 143 12.37 -3.21 2.39
CA LEU A 143 12.19 -3.66 1.00
C LEU A 143 13.51 -4.01 0.32
N SER A 144 14.61 -3.34 0.68
CA SER A 144 15.95 -3.70 0.21
C SER A 144 16.37 -5.07 0.74
N VAL A 145 16.17 -5.34 2.04
CA VAL A 145 16.46 -6.65 2.64
C VAL A 145 15.61 -7.75 2.00
N VAL A 146 14.30 -7.53 1.81
CA VAL A 146 13.40 -8.47 1.13
C VAL A 146 13.97 -8.89 -0.23
N LEU A 147 14.41 -7.94 -1.06
CA LEU A 147 14.98 -8.24 -2.38
C LEU A 147 16.31 -8.98 -2.33
N LEU A 148 17.11 -8.72 -1.30
CA LEU A 148 18.45 -9.29 -1.14
C LEU A 148 18.44 -10.66 -0.45
N LEU A 149 17.42 -10.95 0.37
CA LEU A 149 17.37 -12.14 1.23
C LEU A 149 17.57 -13.44 0.42
N ARG A 150 16.91 -13.55 -0.73
CA ARG A 150 17.04 -14.72 -1.63
C ARG A 150 18.46 -14.94 -2.19
N THR A 151 19.29 -13.90 -2.20
CA THR A 151 20.65 -13.94 -2.75
C THR A 151 21.68 -14.17 -1.65
N PHE A 152 21.48 -13.54 -0.49
CA PHE A 152 22.46 -13.56 0.61
C PHE A 152 22.18 -14.62 1.67
N GLU A 153 20.94 -15.07 1.79
CA GLU A 153 20.51 -16.10 2.75
C GLU A 153 19.72 -17.22 2.02
N PRO A 154 20.33 -17.91 1.03
CA PRO A 154 19.62 -18.91 0.22
C PRO A 154 19.13 -20.13 1.02
N GLU A 155 19.67 -20.34 2.22
CA GLU A 155 19.29 -21.42 3.13
C GLU A 155 17.92 -21.17 3.81
N ILE A 156 17.46 -19.91 3.86
CA ILE A 156 16.15 -19.57 4.42
C ILE A 156 15.06 -20.09 3.48
N LYS A 157 14.22 -20.99 4.01
CA LYS A 157 13.09 -21.53 3.26
C LYS A 157 12.01 -20.47 3.08
N MET A 158 11.77 -20.08 1.83
CA MET A 158 10.74 -19.11 1.45
C MET A 158 9.60 -19.78 0.66
N PRO A 159 8.69 -20.53 1.33
CA PRO A 159 7.61 -21.25 0.65
C PRO A 159 6.66 -20.34 -0.12
N TYR A 160 6.55 -19.05 0.26
CA TYR A 160 5.69 -18.06 -0.38
C TYR A 160 6.48 -16.94 -1.04
N SER A 161 7.72 -17.20 -1.48
CA SER A 161 8.57 -16.25 -2.21
C SER A 161 8.77 -14.91 -1.47
N GLU A 162 8.39 -13.78 -2.09
CA GLU A 162 8.56 -12.44 -1.51
C GLU A 162 7.72 -12.21 -0.24
N GLN A 163 6.62 -12.94 -0.06
CA GLN A 163 5.82 -12.90 1.17
C GLN A 163 6.60 -13.46 2.35
N SER A 164 7.24 -14.62 2.19
CA SER A 164 8.10 -15.21 3.22
C SER A 164 9.31 -14.33 3.52
N ALA A 165 9.87 -13.68 2.51
CA ALA A 165 10.97 -12.73 2.73
C ALA A 165 10.54 -11.48 3.50
N LEU A 166 9.34 -10.96 3.24
CA LEU A 166 8.77 -9.86 4.03
C LEU A 166 8.56 -10.29 5.48
N GLU A 167 8.00 -11.48 5.70
CA GLU A 167 7.79 -12.03 7.04
C GLU A 167 9.09 -12.19 7.83
N GLU A 168 10.16 -12.70 7.22
CA GLU A 168 11.45 -12.86 7.88
C GLU A 168 12.10 -11.51 8.26
N THR A 169 11.71 -10.42 7.58
CA THR A 169 12.36 -9.11 7.73
C THR A 169 11.71 -8.22 8.80
N ILE A 170 10.44 -8.44 9.16
CA ILE A 170 9.64 -7.51 9.98
C ILE A 170 9.32 -8.01 11.39
#